data_AF-A0A4U6SRV2-F1
#
_entry.id   AF-A0A4U6SRV2-F1
#
_cell.length_a   1.000
_cell.length_b   1.000
_cell.length_c   1.000
_cell.angle_alpha   90.00
_cell.angle_beta   90.00
_cell.angle_gamma   90.00
#
_symmetry.space_group_name_H-M   'P 1'
#
loop_
_entity.id
_entity.type
_entity.pdbx_description
1 polymer ?
#
loop_
_entity_poly.entity_id
_entity_poly.type
_entity_poly.pdbx_seq_one_letter_code
_entity_poly.pdbx_strand_id
1 'polypeptide(L)'
;MAATSPRRASVAAAVATAVLLLLASVAAGDDRNGVYDPCADTTVGRGDGFTFGVAFTGRDAFFSGGVQLSPCDSRLGLANRAQVALFRPQVDEISLLTINSSSFDPSSSGGYMVAFAGRKYAARSAPVFVGNSSYTVTSFTLVLEFQKGRLENLFWKDGDCKSCSGRADFACVDKSCAVKTTSCKGKGGQADCSPGIQLAFSGTDKHEDVLNSWYEVSKLRQYSLFGLFSNLKDSLASQFSSFF
;
A
#
# COMPACT_ATOMS: atom_id res chain seq x y z
N MET A 1 -18.21 78.89 -45.44
CA MET A 1 -17.09 79.68 -44.87
C MET A 1 -17.13 79.53 -43.36
N ALA A 2 -16.02 79.08 -42.77
CA ALA A 2 -15.56 79.23 -41.36
C ALA A 2 -16.55 78.94 -40.20
N ALA A 3 -16.20 78.37 -39.05
CA ALA A 3 -15.02 77.70 -38.52
C ALA A 3 -15.40 77.22 -37.09
N THR A 4 -14.50 76.45 -36.47
CA THR A 4 -14.30 76.22 -35.03
C THR A 4 -14.96 75.00 -34.35
N SER A 5 -14.06 74.10 -33.92
CA SER A 5 -14.16 73.04 -32.91
C SER A 5 -14.14 73.66 -31.49
N PRO A 6 -14.49 72.95 -30.38
CA PRO A 6 -13.54 72.01 -29.77
C PRO A 6 -14.11 70.79 -29.01
N ARG A 7 -13.26 69.74 -29.00
CA ARG A 7 -12.87 68.87 -27.86
C ARG A 7 -13.83 67.85 -27.22
N ARG A 8 -13.39 66.59 -27.41
CA ARG A 8 -13.05 65.54 -26.41
C ARG A 8 -14.17 64.98 -25.52
N ALA A 9 -14.42 63.68 -25.70
CA ALA A 9 -14.11 62.68 -24.67
C ALA A 9 -13.99 61.30 -25.33
N SER A 10 -12.79 60.73 -25.28
CA SER A 10 -12.51 59.36 -25.71
C SER A 10 -13.16 58.39 -24.74
N VAL A 11 -14.17 57.64 -25.17
CA VAL A 11 -14.72 56.50 -24.42
C VAL A 11 -13.78 55.32 -24.67
N ALA A 12 -12.80 55.14 -23.79
CA ALA A 12 -12.03 53.91 -23.73
C ALA A 12 -12.96 52.80 -23.21
N ALA A 13 -13.39 51.91 -24.11
CA ALA A 13 -14.12 50.71 -23.76
C ALA A 13 -13.18 49.75 -23.01
N ALA A 14 -13.22 49.78 -21.68
CA ALA A 14 -12.63 48.73 -20.86
C ALA A 14 -13.58 47.53 -20.83
N VAL A 15 -13.34 46.57 -21.73
CA VAL A 15 -13.95 45.24 -21.67
C VAL A 15 -13.31 44.52 -20.47
N ALA A 16 -14.02 44.47 -19.35
CA ALA A 16 -13.63 43.65 -18.21
C ALA A 16 -13.88 42.17 -18.54
N THR A 17 -12.85 41.50 -19.07
CA THR A 17 -12.81 40.03 -19.15
C THR A 17 -12.67 39.46 -17.74
N ALA A 18 -13.80 39.07 -17.14
CA ALA A 18 -13.81 38.25 -15.95
C ALA A 18 -13.25 36.86 -16.30
N VAL A 19 -11.96 36.65 -16.05
CA VAL A 19 -11.34 35.33 -16.08
C VAL A 19 -11.89 34.56 -14.88
N LEU A 20 -12.92 33.73 -15.11
CA LEU A 20 -13.32 32.70 -14.16
C LEU A 20 -12.16 31.68 -14.08
N LEU A 21 -11.26 31.89 -13.11
CA LEU A 21 -10.37 30.85 -12.64
C LEU A 21 -11.23 29.82 -11.90
N LEU A 22 -11.81 28.88 -12.65
CA LEU A 22 -12.30 27.62 -12.09
C LEU A 22 -11.08 26.88 -11.55
N LEU A 23 -10.74 27.15 -10.29
CA LEU A 23 -9.89 26.30 -9.48
C LEU A 23 -10.58 24.93 -9.48
N ALA A 24 -10.08 24.00 -10.30
CA ALA A 24 -10.37 22.60 -10.11
C ALA A 24 -9.81 22.25 -8.73
N SER A 25 -10.67 22.27 -7.72
CA SER A 25 -10.39 21.65 -6.44
C SER A 25 -10.16 20.18 -6.74
N VAL A 26 -8.90 19.78 -6.84
CA VAL A 26 -8.53 18.40 -6.59
C VAL A 26 -9.12 18.09 -5.23
N ALA A 27 -10.12 17.21 -5.20
CA ALA A 27 -10.62 16.67 -3.96
C ALA A 27 -9.46 15.85 -3.39
N ALA A 28 -8.54 16.50 -2.68
CA ALA A 28 -7.74 15.82 -1.68
C ALA A 28 -8.79 15.14 -0.79
N GLY A 29 -8.83 13.81 -0.81
CA GLY A 29 -9.70 13.07 0.09
C GLY A 29 -9.46 13.63 1.48
N ASP A 30 -10.52 14.15 2.09
CA ASP A 30 -10.46 14.90 3.33
C ASP A 30 -10.15 13.90 4.44
N ASP A 31 -8.86 13.58 4.60
CA ASP A 31 -8.36 12.65 5.59
C ASP A 31 -8.57 13.24 6.98
N ARG A 32 -9.56 12.73 7.70
CA ARG A 32 -9.97 13.22 9.02
C ARG A 32 -9.38 12.39 10.16
N ASN A 33 -8.54 11.40 9.88
CA ASN A 33 -7.94 10.55 10.90
C ASN A 33 -6.52 11.00 11.26
N GLY A 34 -6.37 11.80 12.32
CA GLY A 34 -5.06 12.29 12.78
C GLY A 34 -4.14 11.26 13.45
N VAL A 35 -4.44 9.95 13.38
CA VAL A 35 -3.64 8.90 14.02
C VAL A 35 -2.58 8.38 13.06
N TYR A 36 -1.31 8.59 13.42
CA TYR A 36 -0.13 8.18 12.64
C TYR A 36 0.70 7.07 13.31
N ASP A 37 0.39 6.72 14.55
CA ASP A 37 1.04 5.62 15.27
C ASP A 37 0.31 4.31 14.95
N PRO A 38 0.98 3.28 14.36
CA PRO A 38 0.34 1.99 14.10
C PRO A 38 -0.12 1.30 15.39
N CYS A 39 0.44 1.64 16.56
CA CYS A 39 0.07 1.07 17.84
C CYS A 39 -1.02 1.88 18.57
N ALA A 40 -1.54 2.95 17.98
CA ALA A 40 -2.68 3.68 18.53
C ALA A 40 -3.99 3.11 17.99
N ASP A 41 -5.00 3.02 18.87
CA ASP A 41 -6.34 2.64 18.47
C ASP A 41 -7.03 3.83 17.75
N THR A 42 -7.74 3.57 16.67
CA THR A 42 -8.51 4.59 15.93
C THR A 42 -9.78 4.00 15.31
N THR A 43 -10.68 4.88 14.89
CA THR A 43 -11.87 4.55 14.11
C THR A 43 -11.88 5.41 12.85
N VAL A 44 -12.03 4.78 11.69
CA VAL A 44 -11.91 5.43 10.38
C VAL A 44 -13.21 5.44 9.60
N GLY A 45 -13.40 6.49 8.81
CA GLY A 45 -14.38 6.57 7.74
C GLY A 45 -13.75 6.22 6.39
N ARG A 46 -14.59 5.95 5.38
CA ARG A 46 -14.12 5.86 3.99
C ARG A 46 -13.41 7.15 3.60
N GLY A 47 -12.25 7.04 2.93
CA GLY A 47 -11.46 8.21 2.55
C GLY A 47 -10.50 8.72 3.64
N ASP A 48 -10.59 8.24 4.88
CA ASP A 48 -9.59 8.56 5.91
C ASP A 48 -8.28 7.80 5.63
N GLY A 49 -7.14 8.36 6.04
CA GLY A 49 -5.87 7.64 6.07
C GLY A 49 -5.85 6.66 7.25
N PHE A 50 -5.45 5.40 7.03
CA PHE A 50 -5.35 4.41 8.10
C PHE A 50 -3.92 3.92 8.28
N THR A 51 -3.30 4.20 9.44
CA THR A 51 -1.94 3.73 9.70
C THR A 51 -1.92 2.29 10.20
N PHE A 52 -1.09 1.47 9.56
CA PHE A 52 -0.72 0.15 10.05
C PHE A 52 0.77 -0.11 9.80
N GLY A 53 1.32 -1.08 10.55
CA GLY A 53 2.70 -1.51 10.41
C GLY A 53 2.81 -2.91 9.81
N VAL A 54 3.93 -3.18 9.16
CA VAL A 54 4.39 -4.53 8.81
C VAL A 54 5.75 -4.74 9.46
N ALA A 55 5.81 -5.67 10.41
CA ALA A 55 7.03 -6.04 11.11
C ALA A 55 7.67 -7.28 10.46
N PHE A 56 8.99 -7.25 10.32
CA PHE A 56 9.81 -8.31 9.72
C PHE A 56 10.78 -8.84 10.76
N THR A 57 10.67 -10.14 11.06
CA THR A 57 11.59 -10.85 11.96
C THR A 57 11.45 -12.37 11.73
N GLY A 58 12.12 -13.19 12.53
CA GLY A 58 11.90 -14.64 12.53
C GLY A 58 10.51 -15.01 13.01
N ARG A 59 9.92 -16.09 12.46
CA ARG A 59 8.55 -16.52 12.79
C ARG A 59 8.27 -16.56 14.29
N ASP A 60 9.14 -17.18 15.06
CA ASP A 60 8.92 -17.42 16.50
C ASP A 60 9.03 -16.14 17.34
N ALA A 61 9.65 -15.08 16.82
CA ALA A 61 9.78 -13.80 17.51
C ALA A 61 8.44 -13.04 17.62
N PHE A 62 7.39 -13.49 16.91
CA PHE A 62 6.03 -12.96 17.06
C PHE A 62 5.22 -13.66 18.17
N PHE A 63 5.80 -14.64 18.85
CA PHE A 63 5.11 -15.47 19.85
C PHE A 63 5.74 -15.31 21.24
N SER A 64 4.89 -15.41 22.27
CA SER A 64 5.32 -15.51 23.66
C SER A 64 4.40 -16.49 24.38
N GLY A 65 4.97 -17.52 25.02
CA GLY A 65 4.19 -18.57 25.70
C GLY A 65 3.23 -19.34 24.77
N GLY A 66 3.59 -19.51 23.49
CA GLY A 66 2.74 -20.19 22.49
C GLY A 66 1.60 -19.34 21.91
N VAL A 67 1.44 -18.10 22.37
CA VAL A 67 0.44 -17.16 21.87
C VAL A 67 1.10 -16.13 20.96
N GLN A 68 0.55 -15.93 19.77
CA GLN A 68 0.99 -14.84 18.90
C GLN A 68 0.57 -13.51 19.51
N LEU A 69 1.50 -12.58 19.69
CA LEU A 69 1.21 -11.23 20.20
C LEU A 69 1.30 -10.20 19.07
N SER A 70 0.71 -9.02 19.31
CA SER A 70 0.89 -7.89 18.41
C SER A 70 2.35 -7.42 18.47
N PRO A 71 2.97 -7.01 17.35
CA PRO A 71 4.26 -6.34 17.33
C PRO A 71 4.36 -5.09 18.24
N CYS A 72 3.23 -4.49 18.63
CA CYS A 72 3.19 -3.41 19.63
C CYS A 72 3.36 -3.90 21.09
N ASP A 73 3.35 -5.21 21.33
CA ASP A 73 3.46 -5.79 22.67
C ASP A 73 4.93 -5.87 23.10
N SER A 74 5.27 -5.13 24.15
CA SER A 74 6.63 -5.07 24.71
C SER A 74 7.22 -6.42 25.10
N ARG A 75 6.40 -7.44 25.39
CA ARG A 75 6.85 -8.80 25.73
C ARG A 75 7.60 -9.49 24.59
N LEU A 76 7.39 -9.05 23.35
CA LEU A 76 8.12 -9.57 22.19
C LEU A 76 9.53 -9.00 22.06
N GLY A 77 9.81 -7.84 22.68
CA GLY A 77 11.14 -7.21 22.63
C GLY A 77 11.61 -6.87 21.20
N LEU A 78 10.70 -6.50 20.30
CA LEU A 78 10.98 -6.32 18.86
C LEU A 78 11.76 -5.04 18.51
N ALA A 79 11.82 -4.04 19.40
CA ALA A 79 12.37 -2.71 19.12
C ALA A 79 13.78 -2.71 18.50
N ASN A 80 14.60 -3.72 18.80
CA ASN A 80 15.96 -3.87 18.26
C ASN A 80 16.16 -5.15 17.44
N ARG A 81 15.08 -5.87 17.11
CA ARG A 81 15.13 -7.21 16.48
C ARG A 81 14.28 -7.35 15.23
N ALA A 82 13.30 -6.46 15.08
CA ALA A 82 12.45 -6.42 13.91
C ALA A 82 12.72 -5.16 13.10
N GLN A 83 12.60 -5.29 11.78
CA GLN A 83 12.47 -4.14 10.91
C GLN A 83 10.99 -3.86 10.71
N VAL A 84 10.59 -2.59 10.65
CA VAL A 84 9.18 -2.21 10.52
C VAL A 84 9.02 -1.26 9.36
N ALA A 85 8.05 -1.56 8.48
CA ALA A 85 7.54 -0.65 7.48
C ALA A 85 6.19 -0.11 7.94
N LEU A 86 5.99 1.20 7.82
CA LEU A 86 4.73 1.86 8.16
C LEU A 86 4.04 2.33 6.89
N PHE A 87 2.73 2.10 6.83
CA PHE A 87 1.91 2.50 5.71
C PHE A 87 0.67 3.23 6.20
N ARG A 88 0.20 4.17 5.38
CA ARG A 88 -1.00 4.95 5.65
C ARG A 88 -1.84 5.13 4.38
N PRO A 89 -2.39 4.04 3.82
CA PRO A 89 -3.30 4.11 2.68
C PRO A 89 -4.60 4.81 3.05
N GLN A 90 -5.33 5.27 2.03
CA GLN A 90 -6.69 5.72 2.17
C GLN A 90 -7.64 4.52 2.29
N VAL A 91 -8.59 4.59 3.23
CA VAL A 91 -9.56 3.54 3.47
C VAL A 91 -10.50 3.39 2.28
N ASP A 92 -10.65 2.15 1.83
CA ASP A 92 -11.43 1.73 0.65
C ASP A 92 -10.83 2.13 -0.71
N GLU A 93 -9.56 2.54 -0.75
CA GLU A 93 -8.81 2.74 -1.98
C GLU A 93 -7.96 1.49 -2.29
N ILE A 94 -7.97 1.00 -3.54
CA ILE A 94 -7.09 -0.09 -3.94
C ILE A 94 -5.66 0.45 -4.06
N SER A 95 -4.81 0.10 -3.10
CA SER A 95 -3.40 0.49 -3.09
C SER A 95 -2.47 -0.70 -3.31
N LEU A 96 -1.35 -0.47 -4.00
CA LEU A 96 -0.21 -1.37 -4.04
C LEU A 96 0.95 -0.73 -3.27
N LEU A 97 1.32 -1.34 -2.16
CA LEU A 97 2.45 -0.90 -1.34
C LEU A 97 3.69 -1.66 -1.76
N THR A 98 4.82 -0.97 -1.87
CA THR A 98 6.10 -1.60 -2.23
C THR A 98 7.12 -1.34 -1.13
N ILE A 99 7.82 -2.39 -0.73
CA ILE A 99 8.93 -2.32 0.21
C ILE A 99 10.22 -2.40 -0.59
N ASN A 100 11.00 -1.33 -0.57
CA ASN A 100 12.22 -1.25 -1.36
C ASN A 100 13.27 -2.25 -0.83
N SER A 101 13.51 -3.30 -1.61
CA SER A 101 14.47 -4.36 -1.25
C SER A 101 15.94 -3.94 -1.35
N SER A 102 16.24 -2.78 -1.97
CA SER A 102 17.63 -2.28 -2.05
C SER A 102 18.17 -1.81 -0.69
N SER A 103 17.29 -1.40 0.23
CA SER A 103 17.63 -1.01 1.60
C SER A 103 17.27 -2.07 2.63
N PHE A 104 16.51 -3.10 2.24
CA PHE A 104 15.94 -4.09 3.15
C PHE A 104 15.97 -5.48 2.53
N ASP A 105 16.63 -6.42 3.21
CA ASP A 105 16.62 -7.82 2.84
C ASP A 105 15.73 -8.62 3.80
N PRO A 106 14.55 -9.08 3.36
CA PRO A 106 13.67 -9.90 4.19
C PRO A 106 14.34 -11.18 4.68
N SER A 107 15.26 -11.74 3.89
CA SER A 107 15.97 -12.98 4.23
C SER A 107 16.95 -12.81 5.39
N SER A 108 17.56 -11.64 5.53
CA SER A 108 18.45 -11.31 6.66
C SER A 108 17.69 -10.93 7.93
N SER A 109 16.41 -10.57 7.77
CA SER A 109 15.51 -10.16 8.86
C SER A 109 14.61 -11.30 9.33
N GLY A 110 15.08 -12.55 9.24
CA GLY A 110 14.37 -13.72 9.74
C GLY A 110 13.27 -14.27 8.82
N GLY A 111 12.99 -13.63 7.69
CA GLY A 111 12.23 -14.22 6.58
C GLY A 111 10.72 -14.28 6.72
N TYR A 112 10.15 -13.74 7.80
CA TYR A 112 8.70 -13.68 8.01
C TYR A 112 8.24 -12.25 8.27
N MET A 113 6.97 -11.99 7.98
CA MET A 113 6.33 -10.72 8.33
C MET A 113 4.94 -10.87 8.95
N VAL A 114 4.56 -9.90 9.76
CA VAL A 114 3.24 -9.75 10.38
C VAL A 114 2.77 -8.31 10.18
N ALA A 115 1.55 -8.15 9.67
CA ALA A 115 0.87 -6.86 9.64
C ALA A 115 0.15 -6.63 10.97
N PHE A 116 0.13 -5.40 11.46
CA PHE A 116 -0.45 -5.07 12.75
C PHE A 116 -0.96 -3.63 12.81
N ALA A 117 -1.99 -3.42 13.64
CA ALA A 117 -2.39 -2.09 14.09
C ALA A 117 -3.17 -2.15 15.41
N GLY A 118 -3.19 -1.03 16.14
CA GLY A 118 -3.87 -0.87 17.41
C GLY A 118 -3.10 -1.44 18.61
N ARG A 119 -3.63 -1.16 19.82
CA ARG A 119 -3.06 -1.64 21.09
C ARG A 119 -4.11 -2.28 21.97
N LYS A 120 -5.23 -1.60 22.24
CA LYS A 120 -6.34 -2.21 23.00
C LYS A 120 -7.08 -3.22 22.13
N TYR A 121 -7.30 -2.87 20.87
CA TYR A 121 -7.93 -3.73 19.86
C TYR A 121 -6.86 -4.17 18.85
N ALA A 122 -5.74 -4.70 19.35
CA ALA A 122 -4.57 -5.01 18.56
C ALA A 122 -4.84 -6.13 17.54
N ALA A 123 -5.23 -5.72 16.34
CA ALA A 123 -5.39 -6.60 15.20
C ALA A 123 -4.01 -6.94 14.62
N ARG A 124 -3.83 -8.19 14.25
CA ARG A 124 -2.59 -8.71 13.67
C ARG A 124 -2.89 -9.84 12.71
N SER A 125 -2.10 -9.95 11.65
CA SER A 125 -2.18 -11.09 10.75
C SER A 125 -1.33 -12.25 11.22
N ALA A 126 -1.57 -13.45 10.67
CA ALA A 126 -0.66 -14.57 10.86
C ALA A 126 0.72 -14.26 10.24
N PRO A 127 1.83 -14.81 10.77
CA PRO A 127 3.13 -14.68 10.15
C PRO A 127 3.13 -15.34 8.77
N VAL A 128 3.64 -14.65 7.76
CA VAL A 128 3.78 -15.19 6.40
C VAL A 128 5.23 -15.16 5.95
N PHE A 129 5.63 -16.19 5.20
CA PHE A 129 6.96 -16.29 4.64
C PHE A 129 7.18 -15.22 3.56
N VAL A 130 8.28 -14.49 3.68
CA VAL A 130 8.68 -13.45 2.71
C VAL A 130 9.93 -13.87 1.95
N GLY A 131 10.91 -14.47 2.61
CA GLY A 131 12.09 -14.94 1.92
C GLY A 131 13.16 -15.55 2.80
N ASN A 132 14.07 -16.29 2.17
CA ASN A 132 15.27 -16.84 2.76
C ASN A 132 16.41 -16.81 1.72
N SER A 133 17.51 -17.53 1.99
CA SER A 133 18.65 -17.62 1.07
C SER A 133 18.32 -18.28 -0.28
N SER A 134 17.23 -19.04 -0.36
CA SER A 134 16.85 -19.84 -1.54
C SER A 134 15.72 -19.21 -2.34
N TYR A 135 14.70 -18.68 -1.67
CA TYR A 135 13.49 -18.15 -2.30
C TYR A 135 13.01 -16.86 -1.65
N THR A 136 12.40 -15.98 -2.46
CA THR A 136 11.74 -14.74 -2.03
C THR A 136 10.36 -14.65 -2.67
N VAL A 137 9.34 -14.40 -1.86
CA VAL A 137 7.97 -14.10 -2.30
C VAL A 137 7.85 -12.59 -2.48
N THR A 138 7.37 -12.17 -3.65
CA THR A 138 7.35 -10.74 -4.03
C THR A 138 5.95 -10.16 -4.12
N SER A 139 4.90 -10.97 -4.03
CA SER A 139 3.52 -10.54 -4.16
C SER A 139 2.65 -11.07 -3.03
N PHE A 140 2.02 -10.14 -2.32
CA PHE A 140 1.13 -10.40 -1.20
C PHE A 140 -0.18 -9.68 -1.40
N THR A 141 -1.23 -10.18 -0.76
CA THR A 141 -2.49 -9.46 -0.65
C THR A 141 -2.89 -9.45 0.81
N LEU A 142 -3.02 -8.26 1.37
CA LEU A 142 -3.46 -8.02 2.74
C LEU A 142 -4.87 -7.47 2.71
N VAL A 143 -5.73 -8.02 3.55
CA VAL A 143 -7.09 -7.55 3.72
C VAL A 143 -7.26 -7.01 5.12
N LEU A 144 -7.78 -5.79 5.18
CA LEU A 144 -8.11 -5.09 6.42
C LEU A 144 -9.63 -5.16 6.59
N GLU A 145 -10.07 -5.85 7.64
CA GLU A 145 -11.49 -5.97 7.96
C GLU A 145 -11.85 -5.02 9.10
N PHE A 146 -12.76 -4.12 8.80
CA PHE A 146 -13.26 -3.13 9.73
C PHE A 146 -14.69 -3.44 10.17
N GLN A 147 -14.98 -3.22 11.43
CA GLN A 147 -16.34 -3.24 11.97
C GLN A 147 -16.64 -1.89 12.59
N LYS A 148 -17.62 -1.17 12.03
CA LYS A 148 -17.99 0.19 12.44
C LYS A 148 -16.77 1.12 12.50
N GLY A 149 -15.87 0.98 11.51
CA GLY A 149 -14.66 1.79 11.34
C GLY A 149 -13.49 1.39 12.23
N ARG A 150 -13.64 0.38 13.10
CA ARG A 150 -12.52 -0.17 13.88
C ARG A 150 -11.95 -1.39 13.19
N LEU A 151 -10.62 -1.47 13.08
CA LEU A 151 -9.96 -2.65 12.55
C LEU A 151 -10.15 -3.83 13.51
N GLU A 152 -10.69 -4.93 13.00
CA GLU A 152 -10.90 -6.17 13.77
C GLU A 152 -9.89 -7.24 13.35
N ASN A 153 -9.71 -7.44 12.04
CA ASN A 153 -8.83 -8.48 11.51
C ASN A 153 -7.90 -7.96 10.40
N LEU A 154 -6.74 -8.61 10.33
CA LEU A 154 -5.78 -8.48 9.24
C LEU A 154 -5.50 -9.89 8.73
N PHE A 155 -5.74 -10.14 7.44
CA PHE A 155 -5.48 -11.45 6.87
C PHE A 155 -4.73 -11.36 5.55
N TRP A 156 -3.72 -12.22 5.44
CA TRP A 156 -3.06 -12.47 4.18
C TRP A 156 -3.92 -13.43 3.38
N LYS A 157 -4.15 -13.09 2.12
CA LYS A 157 -4.75 -14.04 1.20
C LYS A 157 -3.70 -15.04 0.76
N ASP A 158 -4.06 -16.32 0.78
CA ASP A 158 -3.23 -17.39 0.24
C ASP A 158 -2.84 -17.06 -1.21
N GLY A 159 -1.58 -17.38 -1.53
CA GLY A 159 -1.06 -17.35 -2.89
C GLY A 159 -1.68 -18.45 -3.76
N ASP A 160 -1.32 -18.45 -5.04
CA ASP A 160 -1.62 -19.55 -5.94
C ASP A 160 -0.34 -20.00 -6.65
N CYS A 161 0.10 -21.21 -6.33
CA CYS A 161 1.28 -21.81 -6.94
C CYS A 161 1.13 -22.09 -8.44
N LYS A 162 -0.09 -22.03 -9.01
CA LYS A 162 -0.27 -22.10 -10.46
C LYS A 162 0.48 -20.99 -11.20
N SER A 163 0.67 -19.83 -10.57
CA SER A 163 1.42 -18.71 -11.16
C SER A 163 2.92 -18.98 -11.33
N CYS A 164 3.46 -20.00 -10.65
CA CYS A 164 4.85 -20.44 -10.76
C CYS A 164 5.09 -21.43 -11.90
N SER A 165 4.04 -22.06 -12.43
CA SER A 165 4.17 -23.13 -13.43
C SER A 165 4.85 -22.65 -14.71
N GLY A 166 5.80 -23.45 -15.21
CA GLY A 166 6.48 -23.19 -16.49
C GLY A 166 7.67 -22.21 -16.41
N ARG A 167 8.11 -21.82 -15.20
CA ARG A 167 9.25 -20.90 -15.02
C ARG A 167 10.35 -21.53 -14.17
N ALA A 168 11.56 -21.64 -14.69
CA ALA A 168 12.68 -22.34 -14.05
C ALA A 168 13.21 -21.64 -12.78
N ASP A 169 12.98 -20.33 -12.64
CA ASP A 169 13.43 -19.52 -11.51
C ASP A 169 12.38 -19.34 -10.42
N PHE A 170 11.25 -20.05 -10.54
CA PHE A 170 10.13 -19.93 -9.62
C PHE A 170 9.86 -21.27 -8.94
N ALA A 171 9.38 -21.23 -7.70
CA ALA A 171 8.98 -22.40 -6.95
C ALA A 171 7.77 -22.09 -6.05
N CYS A 172 6.95 -23.11 -5.81
CA CYS A 172 5.88 -23.05 -4.83
C CYS A 172 6.48 -23.19 -3.42
N VAL A 173 6.41 -22.13 -2.63
CA VAL A 173 6.90 -22.09 -1.24
C VAL A 173 5.79 -21.54 -0.35
N ASP A 174 5.40 -22.30 0.67
CA ASP A 174 4.36 -21.91 1.63
C ASP A 174 3.07 -21.40 0.95
N LYS A 175 2.58 -22.19 -0.02
CA LYS A 175 1.41 -21.89 -0.89
C LYS A 175 1.53 -20.61 -1.73
N SER A 176 2.69 -19.97 -1.73
CA SER A 176 2.96 -18.75 -2.49
C SER A 176 3.93 -19.03 -3.61
N CYS A 177 3.81 -18.26 -4.69
CA CYS A 177 4.76 -18.34 -5.77
C CYS A 177 6.00 -17.50 -5.43
N ALA A 178 7.14 -18.15 -5.27
CA ALA A 178 8.40 -17.52 -4.88
C ALA A 178 9.41 -17.58 -6.02
N VAL A 179 10.25 -16.55 -6.12
CA VAL A 179 11.39 -16.47 -7.05
C VAL A 179 12.63 -16.97 -6.34
N LYS A 180 13.53 -17.65 -7.03
CA LYS A 180 14.87 -17.98 -6.49
C LYS A 180 15.58 -16.69 -6.08
N THR A 181 16.10 -16.64 -4.86
CA THR A 181 16.77 -15.46 -4.32
C THR A 181 17.98 -15.04 -5.16
N THR A 182 18.67 -16.00 -5.80
CA THR A 182 19.79 -15.73 -6.72
C THR A 182 19.38 -14.95 -7.98
N SER A 183 18.11 -14.98 -8.36
CA SER A 183 17.60 -14.21 -9.51
C SER A 183 17.32 -12.74 -9.16
N CYS A 184 17.33 -12.39 -7.87
CA CYS A 184 17.05 -11.05 -7.37
C CYS A 184 18.25 -10.10 -7.50
N LYS A 185 17.96 -8.82 -7.74
CA LYS A 185 18.93 -7.72 -7.78
C LYS A 185 19.67 -7.63 -6.44
N GLY A 186 21.00 -7.50 -6.50
CA GLY A 186 21.87 -7.49 -5.32
C GLY A 186 22.20 -8.88 -4.76
N LYS A 187 21.66 -9.96 -5.34
CA LYS A 187 21.91 -11.36 -4.96
C LYS A 187 22.47 -12.24 -6.09
N GLY A 188 22.89 -11.60 -7.19
CA GLY A 188 23.46 -12.27 -8.36
C GLY A 188 22.62 -12.17 -9.63
N GLY A 189 21.36 -11.73 -9.52
CA GLY A 189 20.44 -11.58 -10.66
C GLY A 189 20.07 -10.13 -10.95
N GLN A 190 19.13 -9.96 -11.89
CA GLN A 190 18.64 -8.65 -12.36
C GLN A 190 17.17 -8.39 -12.00
N ALA A 191 16.44 -9.38 -11.50
CA ALA A 191 15.02 -9.24 -11.20
C ALA A 191 14.81 -8.37 -9.95
N ASP A 192 13.83 -7.49 -10.00
CA ASP A 192 13.39 -6.75 -8.81
C ASP A 192 12.50 -7.66 -7.95
N CYS A 193 12.98 -7.98 -6.75
CA CYS A 193 12.30 -8.84 -5.79
C CYS A 193 11.73 -8.07 -4.59
N SER A 194 11.49 -6.77 -4.75
CA SER A 194 10.85 -5.94 -3.75
C SER A 194 9.45 -6.48 -3.41
N PRO A 195 9.14 -6.75 -2.12
CA PRO A 195 7.81 -7.17 -1.71
C PRO A 195 6.75 -6.13 -2.06
N GLY A 196 5.77 -6.53 -2.85
CA GLY A 196 4.57 -5.78 -3.16
C GLY A 196 3.37 -6.31 -2.38
N ILE A 197 2.65 -5.44 -1.68
CA ILE A 197 1.46 -5.78 -0.89
C ILE A 197 0.26 -5.05 -1.50
N GLN A 198 -0.63 -5.82 -2.12
CA GLN A 198 -1.93 -5.32 -2.56
C GLN A 198 -2.87 -5.23 -1.36
N LEU A 199 -3.50 -4.08 -1.18
CA LEU A 199 -4.47 -3.86 -0.11
C LEU A 199 -5.90 -4.05 -0.60
N ALA A 200 -6.74 -4.52 0.32
CA ALA A 200 -8.17 -4.54 0.16
C ALA A 200 -8.84 -4.28 1.50
N PHE A 201 -10.01 -3.65 1.46
CA PHE A 201 -10.80 -3.32 2.64
C PHE A 201 -12.14 -4.06 2.60
N SER A 202 -12.59 -4.48 3.77
CA SER A 202 -13.85 -5.21 3.96
C SER A 202 -14.56 -4.73 5.23
N GLY A 203 -15.87 -4.93 5.28
CA GLY A 203 -16.70 -4.62 6.44
C GLY A 203 -17.31 -3.22 6.35
N THR A 204 -17.33 -2.48 7.46
CA THR A 204 -17.98 -1.16 7.54
C THR A 204 -17.11 -0.10 8.19
N ASP A 205 -17.29 1.15 7.77
CA ASP A 205 -16.62 2.32 8.33
C ASP A 205 -17.35 2.90 9.56
N LYS A 206 -16.85 4.01 10.13
CA LYS A 206 -17.43 4.65 11.33
C LYS A 206 -18.84 5.20 11.14
N HIS A 207 -19.27 5.38 9.90
CA HIS A 207 -20.61 5.81 9.50
C HIS A 207 -21.50 4.63 9.11
N GLU A 208 -21.01 3.40 9.30
CA GLU A 208 -21.65 2.13 8.91
C GLU A 208 -21.75 1.94 7.38
N ASP A 209 -21.01 2.71 6.59
CA ASP A 209 -20.91 2.54 5.15
C ASP A 209 -20.05 1.32 4.81
N VAL A 210 -20.50 0.53 3.83
CA VAL A 210 -19.82 -0.71 3.42
C VAL A 210 -18.52 -0.40 2.65
N LEU A 211 -17.43 -1.03 3.07
CA LEU A 211 -16.14 -1.01 2.35
C LEU A 211 -16.15 -2.07 1.25
N ASN A 212 -15.91 -1.67 0.00
CA ASN A 212 -16.15 -2.51 -1.19
C ASN A 212 -14.91 -2.88 -1.99
N SER A 213 -13.75 -2.28 -1.72
CA SER A 213 -12.51 -2.52 -2.46
C SER A 213 -12.11 -4.00 -2.53
N TRP A 214 -12.45 -4.83 -1.53
CA TRP A 214 -12.29 -6.29 -1.61
C TRP A 214 -13.02 -6.93 -2.80
N TYR A 215 -14.26 -6.52 -3.05
CA TYR A 215 -15.04 -7.04 -4.20
C TYR A 215 -14.44 -6.57 -5.53
N GLU A 216 -13.85 -5.39 -5.56
CA GLU A 216 -13.18 -4.85 -6.74
C GLU A 216 -11.86 -5.57 -7.04
N VAL A 217 -11.07 -5.89 -6.01
CA VAL A 217 -9.85 -6.73 -6.14
C VAL A 217 -10.19 -8.15 -6.63
N SER A 218 -11.33 -8.70 -6.22
CA SER A 218 -11.79 -10.01 -6.72
C SER A 218 -12.11 -9.99 -8.24
N LYS A 219 -12.65 -8.87 -8.73
CA LYS A 219 -12.93 -8.65 -10.17
C LYS A 219 -11.64 -8.36 -10.95
N LEU A 220 -10.69 -7.63 -10.38
CA LEU A 220 -9.37 -7.42 -10.99
C LEU A 220 -8.58 -8.73 -11.12
N ARG A 221 -8.69 -9.65 -10.15
CA ARG A 221 -8.04 -10.98 -10.25
C ARG A 221 -8.65 -11.90 -11.33
N GLN A 222 -9.92 -11.73 -11.70
CA GLN A 222 -10.50 -12.44 -12.86
C GLN A 222 -9.87 -12.01 -14.18
N TYR A 223 -9.42 -10.76 -14.27
CA TYR A 223 -8.66 -10.23 -15.41
C TYR A 223 -7.15 -10.30 -15.15
N SER A 224 -6.64 -11.50 -14.84
CA SER A 224 -5.21 -11.89 -14.77
C SER A 224 -4.24 -10.70 -14.87
N LEU A 225 -4.09 -9.98 -13.76
CA LEU A 225 -3.31 -8.76 -13.63
C LEU A 225 -1.80 -8.91 -13.88
N PHE A 226 -1.33 -10.10 -14.26
CA PHE A 226 0.05 -10.31 -14.69
C PHE A 226 0.41 -9.43 -15.91
N GLY A 227 -0.54 -9.17 -16.82
CA GLY A 227 -0.32 -8.33 -18.02
C GLY A 227 -0.39 -6.82 -17.76
N LEU A 228 -1.30 -6.36 -16.89
CA LEU A 228 -1.46 -4.93 -16.59
C LEU A 228 -0.36 -4.39 -15.68
N PHE A 229 0.09 -5.19 -14.70
CA PHE A 229 1.16 -4.75 -13.78
C PHE A 229 2.56 -4.76 -14.41
N SER A 230 2.81 -5.61 -15.41
CA SER A 230 4.06 -5.55 -16.19
C SER A 230 4.10 -4.27 -17.04
N ASN A 231 3.00 -3.95 -17.72
CA ASN A 231 2.91 -2.78 -18.60
C ASN A 231 2.86 -1.45 -17.83
N LEU A 232 2.27 -1.41 -16.62
CA LEU A 232 2.33 -0.21 -15.76
C LEU A 232 3.75 0.03 -15.23
N LYS A 233 4.50 -1.03 -14.91
CA LYS A 233 5.92 -0.91 -14.51
C LYS A 233 6.79 -0.38 -15.66
N ASP A 234 6.59 -0.88 -16.88
CA ASP A 234 7.32 -0.40 -18.06
C ASP A 234 6.92 1.03 -18.45
N SER A 235 5.62 1.39 -18.33
CA SER A 235 5.13 2.73 -18.63
C SER A 235 5.60 3.77 -17.60
N LEU A 236 5.65 3.42 -16.31
CA LEU A 236 6.19 4.29 -15.26
C LEU A 236 7.72 4.44 -15.38
N ALA A 237 8.43 3.35 -15.72
CA ALA A 237 9.87 3.40 -15.98
C ALA A 237 10.21 4.28 -17.20
N SER A 238 9.40 4.25 -18.26
CA SER A 238 9.60 5.11 -19.45
C SER A 238 9.32 6.60 -19.19
N GLN A 239 8.40 6.92 -18.28
CA GLN A 239 8.12 8.31 -17.90
C GLN A 239 9.19 8.88 -16.95
N PHE A 240 9.81 8.04 -16.11
CA PHE A 240 10.94 8.48 -15.29
C PHE A 240 12.23 8.72 -16.09
N SER A 241 12.43 8.02 -17.22
CA SER A 241 13.56 8.27 -18.13
C SER A 241 13.43 9.55 -18.97
N SER A 242 12.27 10.21 -18.99
CA SER A 242 12.13 11.53 -19.64
C SER A 242 12.35 12.71 -18.70
N PHE A 243 12.61 12.46 -17.41
CA PHE A 243 12.89 13.48 -16.41
C PHE A 243 14.36 13.49 -15.92
N PHE A 244 15.21 12.59 -16.42
CA PHE A 244 16.66 12.57 -16.17
C PHE A 244 17.44 12.35 -17.46
#